data_AF-A0A2D7XVY8-F1
#
_entry.id   AF-A0A2D7XVY8-F1
#
_cell.length_a   1.000
_cell.length_b   1.000
_cell.length_c   1.000
_cell.angle_alpha   90.00
_cell.angle_beta   90.00
_cell.angle_gamma   90.00
#
_symmetry.space_group_name_H-M   'P 1'
#
loop_
_entity.id
_entity.type
_entity.pdbx_description
1 polymer ?
#
loop_
_entity_poly.entity_id
_entity_poly.type
_entity_poly.pdbx_seq_one_letter_code
_entity_poly.pdbx_strand_id
1 'polypeptide(L)'
;MKTLITAIALTSLIAPPAALAQDKFQIDFSYDKAELMSADGTEALYKRLQDEIRDACDLTSSRKGLKMRQLENACVNDTTETALRSISSSRLTAYHQSMTGVAAG
;
A
#
# COMPACT_ATOMS: atom_id res chain seq x y z
N MET A 1 -22.26 15.57 2.82
CA MET A 1 -21.81 14.81 4.02
C MET A 1 -20.54 14.08 3.61
N LYS A 2 -19.46 14.26 4.35
CA LYS A 2 -18.11 13.78 3.99
C LYS A 2 -17.92 12.39 4.62
N THR A 3 -18.12 11.32 3.84
CA THR A 3 -18.03 9.94 4.32
C THR A 3 -16.60 9.45 4.25
N LEU A 4 -15.91 9.52 5.39
CA LEU A 4 -14.60 8.93 5.58
C LEU A 4 -14.74 7.41 5.74
N ILE A 5 -13.97 6.64 4.97
CA ILE A 5 -13.76 5.20 5.18
C ILE A 5 -12.34 5.03 5.70
N THR A 6 -12.20 4.23 6.75
CA THR A 6 -10.92 3.65 7.18
C THR A 6 -10.75 2.27 6.52
N ALA A 7 -9.68 2.10 5.76
CA ALA A 7 -9.25 0.79 5.28
C ALA A 7 -8.03 0.33 6.07
N ILE A 8 -8.14 -0.85 6.67
CA ILE A 8 -7.06 -1.49 7.42
C ILE A 8 -6.39 -2.49 6.47
N ALA A 9 -5.15 -2.22 6.08
CA ALA A 9 -4.34 -3.17 5.33
C ALA A 9 -3.50 -4.00 6.33
N LEU A 10 -3.77 -5.31 6.41
CA LEU A 10 -3.04 -6.26 7.26
C LEU A 10 -2.08 -7.07 6.39
N THR A 11 -0.82 -6.64 6.31
CA THR A 11 0.21 -7.44 5.62
C THR A 11 0.85 -8.45 6.54
N SER A 12 0.76 -9.73 6.16
CA SER A 12 1.51 -10.82 6.78
C SER A 12 2.87 -10.94 6.10
N LEU A 13 3.86 -10.21 6.62
CA LEU A 13 5.25 -10.43 6.24
C LEU A 13 5.67 -11.85 6.63
N ILE A 14 6.12 -12.64 5.64
CA ILE A 14 6.75 -13.94 5.88
C ILE A 14 8.10 -13.67 6.55
N ALA A 15 8.17 -13.86 7.86
CA ALA A 15 9.31 -13.47 8.69
C ALA A 15 10.57 -14.34 8.44
N PRO A 16 11.79 -13.78 8.54
CA PRO A 16 12.98 -14.56 8.85
C PRO A 16 12.91 -15.07 10.31
N PRO A 17 13.59 -16.18 10.65
CA PRO A 17 13.36 -16.86 11.92
C PRO A 17 13.91 -16.05 13.10
N ALA A 18 13.03 -15.85 14.09
CA ALA A 18 13.32 -15.61 15.50
C ALA A 18 14.12 -14.34 15.85
N ALA A 19 13.51 -13.15 15.68
CA ALA A 19 13.85 -11.96 16.50
C ALA A 19 12.82 -10.83 16.40
N LEU A 20 12.01 -10.78 15.35
CA LEU A 20 10.95 -9.78 15.22
C LEU A 20 9.64 -10.42 15.65
N ALA A 21 9.15 -10.01 16.82
CA ALA A 21 7.77 -10.17 17.20
C ALA A 21 6.88 -9.76 16.02
N GLN A 22 5.74 -10.44 15.89
CA GLN A 22 4.70 -10.14 14.92
C GLN A 22 4.19 -8.70 15.11
N ASP A 23 4.92 -7.70 14.64
CA ASP A 23 4.34 -6.40 14.32
C ASP A 23 3.55 -6.65 13.04
N LYS A 24 2.28 -7.02 13.22
CA LYS A 24 1.29 -6.93 12.17
C LYS A 24 1.34 -5.49 11.70
N PHE A 25 1.98 -5.27 10.56
CA PHE A 25 2.09 -3.96 9.94
C PHE A 25 0.67 -3.53 9.59
N GLN A 26 0.09 -2.67 10.44
CA GLN A 26 -1.28 -2.18 10.34
C GLN A 26 -1.17 -0.73 9.87
N ILE A 27 -1.37 -0.53 8.57
CA ILE A 27 -1.56 0.81 8.03
C ILE A 27 -3.05 1.12 8.16
N ASP A 28 -3.36 2.09 9.01
CA ASP A 28 -4.69 2.68 9.09
C ASP A 28 -4.77 3.82 8.08
N PHE A 29 -5.32 3.54 6.91
CA PHE A 29 -5.43 4.52 5.84
C PHE A 29 -6.87 5.07 5.81
N SER A 30 -7.00 6.35 6.16
CA SER A 30 -8.27 7.07 6.11
C SER A 30 -8.42 7.83 4.80
N TYR A 31 -9.54 7.61 4.10
CA TYR A 31 -9.83 8.32 2.85
C TYR A 31 -11.31 8.67 2.72
N ASP A 32 -11.65 9.60 1.84
CA ASP A 32 -13.04 9.95 1.54
C ASP A 32 -13.54 9.17 0.32
N LYS A 33 -14.73 8.56 0.41
CA LYS A 33 -15.36 7.90 -0.75
C LYS A 33 -15.46 8.82 -1.96
N ALA A 34 -15.66 10.11 -1.75
CA ALA A 34 -15.76 11.09 -2.83
C ALA A 34 -14.47 11.17 -3.67
N GLU A 35 -13.31 10.85 -3.09
CA GLU A 35 -12.03 10.84 -3.80
C GLU A 35 -12.00 9.73 -4.85
N LEU A 36 -12.59 8.57 -4.55
CA LEU A 36 -12.75 7.46 -5.50
C LEU A 36 -13.78 7.73 -6.60
N MET A 37 -14.59 8.79 -6.49
CA MET A 37 -15.61 9.12 -7.50
C MET A 37 -15.05 9.91 -8.68
N SER A 38 -13.85 10.47 -8.57
CA SER A 38 -13.17 11.22 -9.65
C SER A 38 -11.85 10.54 -10.04
N ALA A 39 -11.36 10.79 -11.25
CA ALA A 39 -10.06 10.29 -11.68
C ALA A 39 -8.93 10.97 -10.87
N ASP A 40 -8.96 12.30 -10.79
CA ASP A 40 -7.98 13.11 -10.05
C ASP A 40 -7.94 12.74 -8.55
N GLY A 41 -9.10 12.52 -7.93
CA GLY A 41 -9.17 12.10 -6.54
C GLY A 41 -8.63 10.68 -6.32
N THR A 42 -8.84 9.77 -7.28
CA THR A 42 -8.29 8.41 -7.21
C THR A 42 -6.76 8.44 -7.35
N GLU A 43 -6.24 9.26 -8.27
CA GLU A 43 -4.80 9.47 -8.42
C GLU A 43 -4.18 10.07 -7.15
N ALA A 44 -4.79 11.11 -6.59
CA ALA A 44 -4.31 11.76 -5.37
C ALA A 44 -4.36 10.82 -4.15
N LEU A 45 -5.40 9.99 -4.05
CA LEU A 45 -5.51 8.96 -3.02
C LEU A 45 -4.44 7.89 -3.22
N TYR A 46 -4.25 7.40 -4.45
CA TYR A 46 -3.25 6.38 -4.76
C TYR A 46 -1.83 6.84 -4.44
N LYS A 47 -1.48 8.09 -4.79
CA LYS A 47 -0.17 8.68 -4.46
C LYS A 47 0.05 8.74 -2.94
N ARG A 48 -0.92 9.26 -2.19
CA ARG A 48 -0.85 9.30 -0.72
C ARG A 48 -0.72 7.91 -0.12
N LEU A 49 -1.49 6.95 -0.62
CA LEU A 49 -1.42 5.56 -0.16
C LEU A 49 -0.02 4.96 -0.42
N GLN A 50 0.54 5.15 -1.62
CA GLN A 50 1.89 4.71 -1.95
C GLN A 50 2.96 5.36 -1.07
N ASP A 51 2.84 6.67 -0.80
CA ASP A 51 3.79 7.38 0.05
C ASP A 51 3.72 6.86 1.49
N GLU A 52 2.52 6.69 2.06
CA GLU A 52 2.39 6.11 3.41
C GLU A 52 2.92 4.68 3.48
N ILE A 53 2.65 3.85 2.47
CA ILE A 53 3.18 2.49 2.37
C ILE A 53 4.71 2.50 2.28
N ARG A 54 5.28 3.42 1.51
CA ARG A 54 6.75 3.53 1.37
C ARG A 54 7.40 3.99 2.65
N ASP A 55 6.82 4.96 3.34
CA ASP A 55 7.31 5.45 4.63
C ASP A 55 7.21 4.35 5.70
N ALA A 56 6.11 3.60 5.69
CA ALA A 56 5.91 2.41 6.50
C ALA A 56 6.96 1.33 6.23
N CYS A 57 7.19 1.01 4.97
CA CYS A 57 8.15 0.01 4.54
C CYS A 57 9.60 0.53 4.53
N ASP A 58 9.86 1.79 4.89
CA ASP A 58 11.20 2.36 4.90
C ASP A 58 12.02 1.72 6.04
N LEU A 59 12.78 0.69 5.69
CA LEU A 59 13.73 0.06 6.60
C LEU A 59 14.93 1.01 6.78
N THR A 60 14.75 1.98 7.67
CA THR A 60 15.72 3.03 8.08
C THR A 60 17.16 2.54 8.13
N SER A 61 17.88 2.63 7.01
CA SER A 61 19.30 2.30 6.94
C SER A 61 19.95 3.12 5.83
N SER A 62 20.92 3.97 6.21
CA SER A 62 21.62 4.88 5.30
C SER A 62 22.49 4.16 4.25
N ARG A 63 22.63 2.83 4.32
CA ARG A 63 23.25 1.96 3.30
C ARG A 63 22.42 0.71 3.06
N LYS A 64 21.37 0.82 2.26
CA LYS A 64 20.58 -0.33 1.81
C LYS A 64 21.36 -1.11 0.77
N GLY A 65 21.84 -2.29 1.15
CA GLY A 65 22.32 -3.30 0.21
C GLY A 65 21.19 -3.79 -0.69
N LEU A 66 21.53 -4.49 -1.78
CA LEU A 66 20.56 -4.97 -2.78
C LEU A 66 19.42 -5.80 -2.15
N LYS A 67 19.73 -6.61 -1.13
CA LYS A 67 18.74 -7.42 -0.39
C LYS A 67 17.73 -6.58 0.41
N MET A 68 18.15 -5.47 1.01
CA MET A 68 17.23 -4.60 1.74
C MET A 68 16.28 -3.88 0.78
N ARG A 69 16.79 -3.44 -0.37
CA ARG A 69 15.93 -2.88 -1.44
C ARG A 69 14.90 -3.90 -1.94
N GLN A 70 15.29 -5.17 -2.06
CA GLN A 70 14.35 -6.23 -2.44
C GLN A 70 13.27 -6.45 -1.38
N LEU A 71 13.64 -6.45 -0.10
CA LEU A 71 12.70 -6.58 1.02
C LEU A 71 11.73 -5.39 1.08
N GLU A 72 12.22 -4.17 0.87
CA GLU A 72 11.39 -2.97 0.82
C GLU A 72 10.42 -3.00 -0.35
N ASN A 73 10.89 -3.34 -1.55
CA ASN A 73 10.02 -3.47 -2.72
C ASN A 73 8.97 -4.56 -2.50
N ALA A 74 9.32 -5.68 -1.87
CA ALA A 74 8.39 -6.74 -1.53
C ALA A 74 7.35 -6.26 -0.50
N CYS A 75 7.78 -5.53 0.53
CA CYS A 75 6.90 -4.90 1.52
C CYS A 75 5.91 -3.95 0.82
N VAL A 76 6.42 -2.99 0.04
CA VAL A 76 5.57 -2.01 -0.67
C VAL A 76 4.56 -2.71 -1.59
N ASN A 77 4.98 -3.73 -2.33
CA ASN A 77 4.07 -4.45 -3.24
C ASN A 77 2.99 -5.23 -2.48
N ASP A 78 3.36 -6.02 -1.46
CA ASP A 78 2.41 -6.80 -0.66
C ASP A 78 1.42 -5.90 0.09
N THR A 79 1.90 -4.78 0.63
CA THR A 79 1.06 -3.79 1.32
C THR A 79 0.15 -3.06 0.36
N THR A 80 0.63 -2.72 -0.83
CA THR A 80 -0.22 -2.11 -1.86
C THR A 80 -1.33 -3.06 -2.29
N GLU A 81 -1.02 -4.32 -2.60
CA GLU A 81 -2.05 -5.31 -2.96
C GLU A 81 -3.06 -5.53 -1.84
N THR A 82 -2.59 -5.61 -0.59
CA THR A 82 -3.45 -5.76 0.58
C THR A 82 -4.34 -4.54 0.78
N ALA A 83 -3.80 -3.34 0.64
CA ALA A 83 -4.57 -2.09 0.74
C ALA A 83 -5.63 -2.00 -0.35
N LEU A 84 -5.29 -2.34 -1.60
CA LEU A 84 -6.25 -2.37 -2.70
C LEU A 84 -7.38 -3.37 -2.46
N ARG A 85 -7.06 -4.57 -1.94
CA ARG A 85 -8.05 -5.58 -1.55
C ARG A 85 -8.96 -5.09 -0.41
N SER A 86 -8.38 -4.42 0.61
CA SER A 86 -9.12 -3.88 1.75
C SER A 86 -10.05 -2.72 1.34
N ILE A 87 -9.56 -1.82 0.49
CA ILE A 87 -10.35 -0.71 -0.07
C ILE A 87 -11.44 -1.25 -1.02
N SER A 88 -11.20 -2.37 -1.70
CA SER A 88 -12.14 -3.05 -2.60
C SER A 88 -12.70 -2.17 -3.74
N SER A 89 -11.93 -1.15 -4.16
CA SER A 89 -12.33 -0.21 -5.20
C SER A 89 -11.82 -0.63 -6.58
N SER A 90 -12.73 -0.94 -7.50
CA SER A 90 -12.38 -1.30 -8.88
C SER A 90 -11.62 -0.19 -9.61
N ARG A 91 -11.94 1.08 -9.34
CA ARG A 91 -11.25 2.22 -9.94
C ARG A 91 -9.82 2.36 -9.42
N LEU A 92 -9.61 2.19 -8.12
CA LEU A 92 -8.27 2.26 -7.52
C LEU A 92 -7.39 1.10 -8.00
N THR A 93 -7.96 -0.11 -8.10
CA THR A 93 -7.28 -1.27 -8.67
C THR A 93 -6.93 -1.07 -10.14
N ALA A 94 -7.86 -0.53 -10.95
CA ALA A 94 -7.60 -0.21 -12.35
C ALA A 94 -6.49 0.85 -12.51
N TYR A 95 -6.46 1.85 -11.62
CA TYR A 95 -5.39 2.85 -11.58
C TYR A 95 -4.03 2.23 -11.20
N HIS A 96 -3.99 1.32 -10.22
CA HIS A 96 -2.77 0.59 -9.89
C HIS A 96 -2.24 -0.23 -11.08
N GLN A 97 -3.14 -0.90 -11.80
CA GLN A 97 -2.81 -1.72 -12.97
C GLN A 97 -2.26 -0.88 -14.13
N SER A 98 -2.85 0.31 -14.40
CA SER A 98 -2.31 1.21 -15.42
C SER A 98 -0.92 1.75 -15.08
N MET A 99 -0.65 2.01 -13.79
CA MET A 99 0.65 2.50 -13.31
C MET A 99 1.75 1.42 -13.33
N THR A 100 1.39 0.16 -13.05
CA THR A 100 2.33 -0.97 -12.99
C THR A 100 2.55 -1.65 -14.34
N GLY A 101 1.79 -1.25 -15.38
CA GLY A 101 1.85 -1.87 -16.70
C GLY A 101 1.29 -3.29 -16.75
N VAL A 102 0.66 -3.74 -15.66
CA VAL A 102 -0.10 -5.00 -15.61
C VAL A 102 -1.43 -4.72 -16.31
N ALA A 103 -1.42 -4.74 -17.64
CA ALA A 103 -2.63 -4.62 -18.44
C ALA A 103 -3.63 -5.69 -17.99
N ALA A 104 -4.84 -5.26 -17.63
CA ALA A 104 -5.98 -6.13 -17.41
C ALA A 104 -6.20 -6.95 -18.69
N GLY A 105 -5.73 -8.19 -18.69
CA GLY A 105 -6.07 -9.21 -19.67
C GLY A 105 -7.40 -9.86 -19.35
#